data_AF-A0A9N7LNN3-F1
#
_entry.id   AF-A0A9N7LNN3-F1
#
_cell.length_a   1.000
_cell.length_b   1.000
_cell.length_c   1.000
_cell.angle_alpha   90.00
_cell.angle_beta   90.00
_cell.angle_gamma   90.00
#
_symmetry.space_group_name_H-M   'P 1'
#
loop_
_entity.id
_entity.type
_entity.pdbx_description
1 polymer ?
#
loop_
_entity_poly.entity_id
_entity_poly.type
_entity_poly.pdbx_seq_one_letter_code
_entity_poly.pdbx_strand_id
1 'polypeptide(L)'
;MHSDIDIPITGAINTITQDMFTIAEFEIPISLETTICLIYVPFVGCVLHVSVTVPITTEHVGPFVIDPSVINPQSPINTAITDTIDFSDAGTVGPATFGFNWQQSPGFFNSSDTPSSGFFNSGAGGASGLLNDAQGAVSGIGNAFLESSGFFNAGGPGLSGLQNVGTLESGWANFGNSLSGIYNTSILNLMAQAFFSGLGNTGHELSGFLNDAMA
;
A
#
# COMPACT_ATOMS: atom_id res chain seq x y z
N MET A 1 -1.41 -1.81 -9.63
CA MET A 1 -0.19 -2.55 -9.27
C MET A 1 -0.62 -3.51 -8.21
N HIS A 2 -0.61 -4.80 -8.51
CA HIS A 2 -0.96 -5.84 -7.56
C HIS A 2 0.35 -6.35 -6.98
N SER A 3 0.56 -6.18 -5.68
CA SER A 3 1.70 -6.82 -5.03
C SER A 3 1.16 -8.04 -4.30
N ASP A 4 1.53 -9.20 -4.80
CA ASP A 4 1.21 -10.46 -4.15
C ASP A 4 2.17 -10.63 -2.98
N ILE A 5 1.61 -10.74 -1.77
CA ILE A 5 2.36 -11.19 -0.62
C ILE A 5 2.30 -12.71 -0.63
N ASP A 6 3.45 -13.35 -0.82
CA ASP A 6 3.63 -14.79 -0.66
C ASP A 6 4.55 -15.05 0.53
N ILE A 7 3.95 -15.43 1.66
CA ILE A 7 4.69 -15.84 2.86
C ILE A 7 4.63 -17.37 2.94
N PRO A 8 5.75 -18.07 2.65
CA PRO A 8 5.76 -19.53 2.69
C PRO A 8 5.73 -20.03 4.13
N ILE A 9 4.82 -20.95 4.42
CA ILE A 9 4.75 -21.69 5.68
C ILE A 9 5.14 -23.13 5.40
N THR A 10 6.39 -23.46 5.71
CA THR A 10 6.95 -24.80 5.56
C THR A 10 7.14 -25.47 6.92
N GLY A 11 6.71 -26.72 7.05
CA GLY A 11 6.92 -27.54 8.23
C GLY A 11 6.46 -28.98 8.04
N ALA A 12 6.50 -29.76 9.10
CA ALA A 12 5.94 -31.11 9.09
C ALA A 12 5.19 -31.37 10.40
N ILE A 13 4.03 -32.02 10.29
CA ILE A 13 3.37 -32.65 11.44
C ILE A 13 3.98 -34.04 11.57
N ASN A 14 4.63 -34.30 12.70
CA ASN A 14 5.26 -35.59 12.98
C ASN A 14 4.24 -36.73 13.02
N THR A 15 4.72 -37.95 12.77
CA THR A 15 3.93 -39.18 12.82
C THR A 15 3.34 -39.39 14.22
N ILE A 16 2.08 -39.82 14.28
CA ILE A 16 1.43 -40.30 15.51
C ILE A 16 1.40 -41.82 15.45
N THR A 17 2.04 -42.47 16.41
CA THR A 17 2.12 -43.93 16.53
C THR A 17 1.37 -44.43 17.76
N GLN A 18 0.83 -45.63 17.64
CA GLN A 18 0.33 -46.42 18.75
C GLN A 18 1.34 -47.52 19.05
N ASP A 19 1.78 -47.58 20.29
CA ASP A 19 2.61 -48.69 20.76
C ASP A 19 1.76 -49.94 21.00
N MET A 20 2.44 -51.09 20.99
CA MET A 20 1.81 -52.37 21.33
C MET A 20 1.20 -52.30 22.73
N PHE A 21 -0.04 -52.77 22.85
CA PHE A 21 -0.65 -52.98 24.17
C PHE A 21 -1.51 -54.24 24.17
N THR A 22 -1.63 -54.84 25.36
CA THR A 22 -2.37 -56.09 25.55
C THR A 22 -3.58 -55.82 26.42
N ILE A 23 -4.74 -56.28 25.95
CA ILE A 23 -5.94 -56.36 26.79
C ILE A 23 -5.84 -57.68 27.56
N ALA A 24 -5.76 -57.57 28.89
CA ALA A 24 -5.71 -58.72 29.77
C ALA A 24 -6.96 -59.60 29.61
N GLU A 25 -6.77 -60.90 29.81
CA GLU A 25 -7.86 -61.88 29.84
C GLU A 25 -8.86 -61.52 30.95
N PHE A 26 -10.14 -61.66 30.64
CA PHE A 26 -11.22 -61.44 31.60
C PHE A 26 -12.27 -62.55 31.51
N GLU A 27 -12.92 -62.81 32.63
CA GLU A 27 -13.97 -63.82 32.75
C GLU A 27 -15.34 -63.22 32.45
N ILE A 28 -16.13 -63.90 31.62
CA ILE A 28 -17.55 -63.58 31.40
C ILE A 28 -18.38 -64.61 32.18
N PRO A 29 -19.09 -64.21 33.25
CA PRO A 29 -19.96 -65.12 33.98
C PRO A 29 -21.22 -65.40 33.18
N ILE A 30 -21.45 -66.68 32.87
CA ILE A 30 -22.67 -67.14 32.19
C ILE A 30 -23.48 -67.97 33.19
N SER A 31 -24.71 -67.55 33.45
CA SER A 31 -25.66 -68.35 34.22
C SER A 31 -26.81 -68.77 33.32
N LEU A 32 -27.16 -70.06 33.40
CA LEU A 32 -28.32 -70.58 32.69
C LEU A 32 -29.47 -70.71 33.68
N GLU A 33 -30.53 -69.94 33.46
CA GLU A 33 -31.79 -70.12 34.17
C GLU A 33 -32.65 -71.11 33.41
N THR A 34 -32.95 -72.25 34.04
CA THR A 34 -33.85 -73.25 33.50
C THR A 34 -35.12 -73.30 34.33
N THR A 35 -36.27 -73.17 33.69
CA THR A 35 -37.56 -73.32 34.37
C THR A 35 -38.05 -74.74 34.20
N ILE A 36 -38.12 -75.48 35.31
CA ILE A 36 -38.66 -76.84 35.34
C ILE A 36 -40.11 -76.76 35.79
N CYS A 37 -40.98 -77.46 35.07
CA CYS A 37 -42.38 -77.59 35.43
C CYS A 37 -42.60 -78.89 36.21
N LEU A 38 -43.14 -78.78 37.42
CA LEU A 38 -43.55 -79.93 38.24
C LEU A 38 -45.01 -80.27 37.92
N ILE A 39 -45.22 -81.51 37.50
CA ILE A 39 -46.54 -82.08 37.21
C ILE A 39 -46.96 -82.97 38.37
N TYR A 40 -48.18 -82.79 38.88
CA TYR A 40 -48.78 -83.67 39.88
C TYR A 40 -49.87 -84.53 39.23
N VAL A 41 -49.58 -85.82 39.06
CA VAL A 41 -50.51 -86.83 38.52
C VAL A 41 -51.70 -86.97 39.50
N PRO A 42 -52.97 -87.05 39.05
CA PRO A 42 -53.46 -87.35 37.69
C PRO A 42 -53.77 -86.14 36.80
N PHE A 43 -53.47 -84.92 37.23
CA PHE A 43 -53.81 -83.73 36.46
C PHE A 43 -52.79 -83.50 35.33
N VAL A 44 -53.29 -83.32 34.10
CA VAL A 44 -52.46 -83.00 32.92
C VAL A 44 -52.26 -81.49 32.88
N GLY A 45 -51.14 -81.01 33.42
CA GLY A 45 -50.77 -79.59 33.36
C GLY A 45 -49.64 -79.23 34.33
N CYS A 46 -48.90 -78.16 34.02
CA CYS A 46 -47.88 -77.62 34.93
C CYS A 46 -48.54 -77.03 36.18
N VAL A 47 -48.28 -77.64 37.33
CA VAL A 47 -48.88 -77.21 38.60
C VAL A 47 -47.99 -76.20 39.32
N LEU A 48 -46.67 -76.29 39.10
CA LEU A 48 -45.70 -75.34 39.63
C LEU A 48 -44.52 -75.16 38.68
N HIS A 49 -44.15 -73.91 38.42
CA HIS A 49 -42.91 -73.57 37.71
C HIS A 49 -41.83 -73.29 38.76
N VAL A 50 -40.74 -74.05 38.72
CA VAL A 50 -39.57 -73.83 39.56
C VAL A 50 -38.43 -73.39 38.65
N SER A 51 -37.95 -72.16 38.82
CA SER A 51 -36.72 -71.70 38.18
C SER A 51 -35.52 -72.19 38.96
N VAL A 52 -34.62 -72.91 38.30
CA VAL A 52 -33.31 -73.28 38.84
C VAL A 52 -32.24 -72.62 37.98
N THR A 53 -31.45 -71.76 38.62
CA THR A 53 -30.25 -71.19 38.00
C THR A 53 -29.10 -72.17 38.19
N VAL A 54 -28.65 -72.78 37.10
CA VAL A 54 -27.44 -73.61 37.09
C VAL A 54 -26.28 -72.70 36.70
N PRO A 55 -25.28 -72.47 37.58
CA PRO A 55 -24.08 -71.76 37.18
C PRO A 55 -23.34 -72.63 36.16
N ILE A 56 -23.19 -72.12 34.93
CA ILE A 56 -22.29 -72.72 33.95
C ILE A 56 -20.93 -72.02 34.10
N THR A 57 -19.86 -72.71 33.72
CA THR A 57 -18.47 -72.27 33.84
C THR A 57 -18.26 -70.84 33.32
N THR A 58 -17.33 -70.11 33.94
CA THR A 58 -16.87 -68.82 33.42
C THR A 58 -16.08 -69.05 32.14
N GLU A 59 -16.51 -68.41 31.05
CA GLU A 59 -15.73 -68.42 29.81
C GLU A 59 -14.66 -67.34 29.91
N HIS A 60 -13.43 -67.72 29.57
CA HIS A 60 -12.30 -66.80 29.57
C HIS A 60 -12.13 -66.23 28.17
N VAL A 61 -12.08 -64.89 28.06
CA VAL A 61 -11.93 -64.20 26.80
C VAL A 61 -10.66 -63.36 26.83
N GLY A 62 -9.67 -63.75 26.02
CA GLY A 62 -8.39 -63.07 25.87
C GLY A 62 -7.18 -64.01 26.01
N PRO A 63 -5.94 -63.46 26.07
CA PRO A 63 -5.57 -62.05 25.91
C PRO A 63 -5.59 -61.59 24.44
N PHE A 64 -5.91 -60.32 24.20
CA PHE A 64 -5.83 -59.71 22.87
C PHE A 64 -4.61 -58.80 22.79
N VAL A 65 -3.70 -59.10 21.86
CA VAL A 65 -2.55 -58.25 21.55
C VAL A 65 -2.92 -57.33 20.41
N ILE A 66 -2.78 -56.02 20.63
CA ILE A 66 -2.91 -55.03 19.57
C ILE A 66 -1.50 -54.62 19.16
N ASP A 67 -1.15 -54.95 17.92
CA ASP A 67 0.14 -54.63 17.33
C ASP A 67 0.34 -53.11 17.18
N PRO A 68 1.60 -52.64 17.18
CA PRO A 68 1.87 -51.22 16.99
C PRO A 68 1.43 -50.80 15.59
N SER A 69 0.88 -49.59 15.49
CA SER A 69 0.37 -49.06 14.23
C SER A 69 0.63 -47.56 14.10
N VAL A 70 0.72 -47.09 12.85
CA VAL A 70 0.77 -45.66 12.55
C VAL A 70 -0.65 -45.15 12.43
N ILE A 71 -1.08 -44.36 13.41
CA ILE A 71 -2.42 -43.76 13.43
C ILE A 71 -2.49 -42.64 12.39
N ASN A 72 -1.47 -41.78 12.37
CA ASN A 72 -1.39 -40.68 11.42
C ASN A 72 0.03 -40.57 10.87
N PRO A 73 0.24 -40.77 9.56
CA PRO A 73 1.56 -40.63 8.95
C PRO A 73 2.02 -39.17 8.95
N GLN A 74 3.34 -38.96 8.87
CA GLN A 74 3.92 -37.61 8.77
C GLN A 74 3.30 -36.86 7.60
N SER A 75 2.79 -35.66 7.88
CA SER A 75 2.11 -34.83 6.89
C SER A 75 2.92 -33.54 6.66
N PRO A 76 3.39 -33.27 5.44
CA PRO A 76 4.09 -32.02 5.15
C PRO A 76 3.11 -30.84 5.19
N ILE A 77 3.51 -29.75 5.83
CA ILE A 77 2.84 -28.46 5.73
C ILE A 77 3.57 -27.69 4.64
N ASN A 78 2.88 -27.49 3.53
CA ASN A 78 3.32 -26.63 2.43
C ASN A 78 2.15 -25.77 2.00
N THR A 79 1.95 -24.69 2.74
CA THR A 79 0.90 -23.72 2.46
C THR A 79 1.51 -22.32 2.41
N ALA A 80 0.86 -21.44 1.68
CA ALA A 80 1.23 -20.04 1.59
C ALA A 80 0.06 -19.20 2.06
N ILE A 81 0.35 -18.15 2.84
CA ILE A 81 -0.61 -17.05 2.98
C ILE A 81 -0.43 -16.18 1.75
N THR A 82 -1.41 -16.27 0.85
CA THR A 82 -1.48 -15.42 -0.34
C THR A 82 -2.49 -14.33 -0.07
N ASP A 83 -2.04 -13.08 -0.03
CA ASP A 83 -2.92 -11.93 -0.02
C ASP A 83 -2.53 -10.96 -1.13
N THR A 84 -3.55 -10.30 -1.63
CA THR A 84 -3.50 -9.48 -2.81
C THR A 84 -3.71 -8.03 -2.42
N ILE A 85 -2.64 -7.23 -2.41
CA ILE A 85 -2.79 -5.80 -2.19
C ILE A 85 -3.25 -5.16 -3.49
N ASP A 86 -4.54 -4.85 -3.56
CA ASP A 86 -5.15 -4.14 -4.69
C ASP A 86 -5.18 -2.63 -4.44
N PHE A 87 -4.49 -1.89 -5.30
CA PHE A 87 -4.63 -0.44 -5.40
C PHE A 87 -5.64 -0.15 -6.51
N SER A 88 -6.90 0.06 -6.13
CA SER A 88 -7.91 0.57 -7.06
C SER A 88 -7.40 1.85 -7.72
N ASP A 89 -7.45 1.91 -9.06
CA ASP A 89 -7.02 3.02 -9.95
C ASP A 89 -5.61 2.95 -10.57
N ALA A 90 -4.88 1.84 -10.46
CA ALA A 90 -3.64 1.64 -11.22
C ALA A 90 -3.90 0.96 -12.58
N GLY A 91 -3.81 1.73 -13.68
CA GLY A 91 -4.02 1.25 -15.06
C GLY A 91 -3.16 0.05 -15.49
N THR A 92 -3.71 -0.70 -16.46
CA THR A 92 -3.19 -1.77 -17.34
C THR A 92 -1.79 -2.36 -17.05
N VAL A 93 -1.73 -3.65 -16.69
CA VAL A 93 -0.47 -4.38 -16.39
C VAL A 93 -0.18 -5.46 -17.45
N GLY A 94 0.51 -5.08 -18.53
CA GLY A 94 1.58 -5.92 -19.09
C GLY A 94 2.92 -5.48 -18.47
N PRO A 95 4.07 -6.09 -18.75
CA PRO A 95 5.36 -5.50 -18.36
C PRO A 95 5.61 -4.23 -19.19
N ALA A 96 4.92 -3.15 -18.87
CA ALA A 96 5.50 -1.83 -18.91
C ALA A 96 6.41 -1.76 -17.69
N THR A 97 7.71 -1.88 -17.91
CA THR A 97 8.68 -1.41 -16.94
C THR A 97 8.43 0.09 -16.76
N PHE A 98 7.64 0.47 -15.76
CA PHE A 98 7.84 1.77 -15.12
C PHE A 98 9.10 1.62 -14.27
N GLY A 99 10.23 1.50 -14.96
CA GLY A 99 11.49 1.80 -14.33
C GLY A 99 11.42 3.28 -14.00
N PHE A 100 11.44 3.62 -12.71
CA PHE A 100 12.35 4.69 -12.34
C PHE A 100 13.75 4.11 -12.60
N ASN A 101 14.17 4.07 -13.88
CA ASN A 101 15.58 4.25 -14.15
C ASN A 101 15.93 5.45 -13.28
N TRP A 102 16.92 5.29 -12.40
CA TRP A 102 17.45 6.43 -11.65
C TRP A 102 17.52 7.58 -12.65
N GLN A 103 16.67 8.60 -12.48
CA GLN A 103 16.52 9.58 -13.53
C GLN A 103 17.86 10.32 -13.57
N GLN A 104 18.68 10.01 -14.56
CA GLN A 104 20.03 10.57 -14.68
C GLN A 104 19.95 12.07 -14.97
N SER A 105 18.80 12.54 -15.45
CA SER A 105 18.48 13.95 -15.59
C SER A 105 17.87 14.50 -14.30
N PRO A 106 18.28 15.69 -13.83
CA PRO A 106 17.60 16.44 -12.78
C PRO A 106 16.07 16.57 -13.00
N GLY A 107 15.31 16.66 -11.91
CA GLY A 107 13.86 16.97 -11.91
C GLY A 107 12.92 15.79 -12.18
N PHE A 108 11.65 16.04 -12.42
CA PHE A 108 10.62 15.06 -12.79
C PHE A 108 9.61 15.71 -13.73
N PHE A 109 9.19 14.99 -14.77
CA PHE A 109 8.17 15.48 -15.72
C PHE A 109 8.48 16.84 -16.37
N ASN A 110 9.76 17.21 -16.48
CA ASN A 110 10.17 18.42 -17.21
C ASN A 110 10.16 18.13 -18.72
N SER A 111 9.66 19.08 -19.52
CA SER A 111 9.69 19.07 -20.98
C SER A 111 10.57 20.22 -21.50
N SER A 112 11.87 20.14 -21.23
CA SER A 112 12.86 21.16 -21.61
C SER A 112 14.00 20.59 -22.47
N ASP A 113 14.63 21.44 -23.30
CA ASP A 113 15.73 21.05 -24.19
C ASP A 113 17.03 20.72 -23.44
N THR A 114 17.30 21.41 -22.33
CA THR A 114 18.43 21.17 -21.43
C THR A 114 17.97 20.74 -20.03
N PRO A 115 18.86 20.13 -19.20
CA PRO A 115 18.50 19.67 -17.85
C PRO A 115 17.87 20.76 -16.97
N SER A 116 16.74 20.43 -16.33
CA SER A 116 16.03 21.28 -15.38
C SER A 116 15.72 20.50 -14.11
N SER A 117 15.76 21.11 -12.92
CA SER A 117 15.38 20.48 -11.65
C SER A 117 13.95 20.86 -11.23
N GLY A 118 13.36 20.10 -10.29
CA GLY A 118 11.96 20.31 -9.86
C GLY A 118 10.95 19.58 -10.74
N PHE A 119 9.73 20.11 -10.93
CA PHE A 119 8.62 19.42 -11.58
C PHE A 119 7.92 20.25 -12.66
N PHE A 120 7.58 19.60 -13.78
CA PHE A 120 6.73 20.18 -14.85
C PHE A 120 7.23 21.49 -15.45
N ASN A 121 8.55 21.69 -15.53
CA ASN A 121 9.14 22.86 -16.19
C ASN A 121 9.26 22.61 -17.71
N SER A 122 9.10 23.65 -18.53
CA SER A 122 9.19 23.61 -20.00
C SER A 122 10.08 24.70 -20.59
N GLY A 123 10.49 24.53 -21.86
CA GLY A 123 11.26 25.50 -22.63
C GLY A 123 12.73 25.11 -22.83
N ALA A 124 13.64 26.09 -22.90
CA ALA A 124 15.04 25.83 -23.26
C ALA A 124 15.82 25.06 -22.16
N GLY A 125 15.34 25.10 -20.92
CA GLY A 125 15.90 24.39 -19.76
C GLY A 125 16.87 25.23 -18.91
N GLY A 126 17.44 24.61 -17.88
CA GLY A 126 18.10 25.32 -16.77
C GLY A 126 17.11 25.86 -15.73
N ALA A 127 15.86 25.39 -15.76
CA ALA A 127 14.83 25.76 -14.80
C ALA A 127 14.98 24.99 -13.48
N SER A 128 14.61 25.61 -12.36
CA SER A 128 14.52 24.95 -11.06
C SER A 128 13.22 25.34 -10.35
N GLY A 129 12.36 24.38 -10.06
CA GLY A 129 11.13 24.61 -9.30
C GLY A 129 9.91 23.98 -9.97
N LEU A 130 8.80 24.71 -10.06
CA LEU A 130 7.51 24.17 -10.50
C LEU A 130 6.92 24.98 -11.65
N LEU A 131 6.48 24.31 -12.71
CA LEU A 131 5.66 24.91 -13.78
C LEU A 131 6.30 26.16 -14.44
N ASN A 132 7.62 26.28 -14.45
CA ASN A 132 8.25 27.38 -15.18
C ASN A 132 8.22 27.07 -16.69
N ASP A 133 7.91 28.06 -17.52
CA ASP A 133 7.88 27.96 -18.98
C ASP A 133 8.75 29.06 -19.61
N ALA A 134 10.04 28.78 -19.78
CA ALA A 134 11.01 29.82 -20.10
C ALA A 134 12.08 29.38 -21.10
N GLN A 135 12.55 30.34 -21.88
CA GLN A 135 13.60 30.16 -22.87
C GLN A 135 15.03 30.23 -22.27
N GLY A 136 15.19 29.99 -20.97
CA GLY A 136 16.49 30.02 -20.30
C GLY A 136 16.42 29.76 -18.80
N ALA A 137 17.50 30.06 -18.09
CA ALA A 137 17.63 29.78 -16.66
C ALA A 137 16.58 30.54 -15.83
N VAL A 138 15.84 29.80 -15.01
CA VAL A 138 14.75 30.33 -14.16
C VAL A 138 14.65 29.58 -12.85
N SER A 139 14.12 30.23 -11.82
CA SER A 139 13.87 29.57 -10.53
C SER A 139 12.57 29.97 -9.86
N GLY A 140 11.91 29.03 -9.18
CA GLY A 140 10.66 29.26 -8.45
C GLY A 140 9.45 28.66 -9.15
N ILE A 141 8.33 29.38 -9.21
CA ILE A 141 7.04 28.84 -9.68
C ILE A 141 6.44 29.68 -10.80
N GLY A 142 6.09 29.04 -11.91
CA GLY A 142 5.23 29.66 -12.92
C GLY A 142 5.85 30.87 -13.62
N ASN A 143 7.18 30.99 -13.67
CA ASN A 143 7.83 32.08 -14.38
C ASN A 143 7.85 31.80 -15.89
N ALA A 144 7.60 32.84 -16.69
CA ALA A 144 7.34 32.74 -18.12
C ALA A 144 8.39 33.46 -19.01
N PHE A 145 9.64 33.61 -18.51
CA PHE A 145 10.75 34.16 -19.30
C PHE A 145 12.12 33.85 -18.67
N LEU A 146 13.20 33.92 -19.45
CA LEU A 146 14.57 33.67 -19.00
C LEU A 146 15.06 34.67 -17.94
N GLU A 147 16.07 34.28 -17.17
CA GLU A 147 16.72 35.12 -16.14
C GLU A 147 15.72 35.67 -15.11
N SER A 148 14.75 34.85 -14.73
CA SER A 148 13.71 35.20 -13.76
C SER A 148 13.75 34.32 -12.52
N SER A 149 13.36 34.88 -11.37
CA SER A 149 13.29 34.18 -10.09
C SER A 149 12.05 34.56 -9.27
N GLY A 150 11.50 33.60 -8.54
CA GLY A 150 10.32 33.80 -7.69
C GLY A 150 9.05 33.23 -8.31
N PHE A 151 7.95 33.99 -8.32
CA PHE A 151 6.61 33.47 -8.59
C PHE A 151 5.88 34.29 -9.66
N PHE A 152 5.45 33.63 -10.74
CA PHE A 152 4.57 34.19 -11.76
C PHE A 152 5.10 35.46 -12.44
N ASN A 153 6.41 35.57 -12.65
CA ASN A 153 7.00 36.68 -13.39
C ASN A 153 6.96 36.41 -14.91
N ALA A 154 6.76 37.43 -15.73
CA ALA A 154 6.64 37.31 -17.19
C ALA A 154 7.19 38.55 -17.92
N GLY A 155 7.36 38.47 -19.24
CA GLY A 155 7.82 39.60 -20.06
C GLY A 155 9.20 39.35 -20.63
N GLY A 156 10.24 39.95 -20.04
CA GLY A 156 11.64 39.80 -20.44
C GLY A 156 12.58 39.48 -19.28
N PRO A 157 13.91 39.66 -19.44
CA PRO A 157 14.90 39.13 -18.50
C PRO A 157 15.05 39.98 -17.23
N GLY A 158 15.68 39.39 -16.22
CA GLY A 158 16.09 40.10 -15.00
C GLY A 158 14.94 40.37 -14.03
N LEU A 159 13.97 39.46 -13.93
CA LEU A 159 12.82 39.60 -13.05
C LEU A 159 13.02 38.85 -11.73
N SER A 160 12.63 39.44 -10.60
CA SER A 160 12.70 38.77 -9.31
C SER A 160 11.52 39.13 -8.40
N GLY A 161 10.98 38.14 -7.68
CA GLY A 161 9.88 38.35 -6.73
C GLY A 161 8.56 37.78 -7.24
N LEU A 162 7.46 38.52 -7.10
CA LEU A 162 6.10 38.03 -7.34
C LEU A 162 5.38 38.88 -8.40
N GLN A 163 4.86 38.26 -9.45
CA GLN A 163 3.95 38.88 -10.43
C GLN A 163 4.51 40.14 -11.13
N ASN A 164 5.82 40.20 -11.39
CA ASN A 164 6.41 41.28 -12.16
C ASN A 164 6.26 41.02 -13.66
N VAL A 165 5.95 42.05 -14.45
CA VAL A 165 5.69 41.97 -15.89
C VAL A 165 6.44 43.07 -16.62
N GLY A 166 7.58 42.72 -17.22
CA GLY A 166 8.46 43.74 -17.79
C GLY A 166 9.88 43.23 -17.98
N THR A 167 10.87 44.08 -17.76
CA THR A 167 12.30 43.70 -17.76
C THR A 167 13.07 44.41 -16.65
N LEU A 168 14.04 43.74 -16.03
CA LEU A 168 14.85 44.30 -14.95
C LEU A 168 13.96 44.81 -13.79
N GLU A 169 13.17 43.93 -13.21
CA GLU A 169 12.22 44.28 -12.14
C GLU A 169 12.42 43.44 -10.89
N SER A 170 12.13 44.03 -9.74
CA SER A 170 12.21 43.32 -8.45
C SER A 170 11.09 43.71 -7.49
N GLY A 171 10.58 42.73 -6.74
CA GLY A 171 9.55 42.96 -5.72
C GLY A 171 8.21 42.35 -6.10
N TRP A 172 7.11 43.08 -5.89
CA TRP A 172 5.76 42.57 -6.11
C TRP A 172 4.96 43.45 -7.07
N ALA A 173 4.40 42.82 -8.11
CA ALA A 173 3.41 43.42 -9.00
C ALA A 173 3.89 44.72 -9.66
N ASN A 174 5.12 44.68 -10.21
CA ASN A 174 5.63 45.78 -11.03
C ASN A 174 5.32 45.54 -12.52
N PHE A 175 5.12 46.62 -13.27
CA PHE A 175 4.84 46.58 -14.72
C PHE A 175 5.63 47.66 -15.46
N GLY A 176 6.62 47.28 -16.26
CA GLY A 176 7.46 48.21 -17.02
C GLY A 176 8.90 47.75 -17.24
N ASN A 177 9.84 48.64 -16.90
CA ASN A 177 11.28 48.41 -17.10
C ASN A 177 12.11 49.14 -16.04
N SER A 178 13.06 48.43 -15.42
CA SER A 178 13.97 48.98 -14.40
C SER A 178 13.22 49.49 -13.16
N LEU A 179 12.30 48.66 -12.65
CA LEU A 179 11.44 48.97 -11.51
C LEU A 179 11.79 48.14 -10.27
N SER A 180 11.55 48.69 -9.08
CA SER A 180 11.63 47.90 -7.85
C SER A 180 10.59 48.28 -6.79
N GLY A 181 10.16 47.32 -5.98
CA GLY A 181 9.22 47.56 -4.88
C GLY A 181 7.86 46.93 -5.12
N ILE A 182 6.78 47.59 -4.72
CA ILE A 182 5.43 47.03 -4.64
C ILE A 182 4.46 47.87 -5.48
N TYR A 183 3.74 47.27 -6.43
CA TYR A 183 2.71 47.92 -7.25
C TYR A 183 3.19 49.15 -8.04
N ASN A 184 4.36 49.08 -8.68
CA ASN A 184 4.86 50.16 -9.54
C ASN A 184 4.50 49.93 -11.01
N THR A 185 4.03 50.96 -11.72
CA THR A 185 3.66 50.89 -13.13
C THR A 185 4.34 51.99 -13.94
N SER A 186 5.03 51.63 -15.01
CA SER A 186 5.57 52.59 -15.97
C SER A 186 4.53 52.97 -17.02
N ILE A 187 4.48 54.24 -17.41
CA ILE A 187 3.70 54.69 -18.58
C ILE A 187 4.49 54.59 -19.89
N LEU A 188 5.78 54.24 -19.80
CA LEU A 188 6.61 54.03 -20.97
C LEU A 188 6.43 52.63 -21.55
N ASN A 189 6.87 52.48 -22.80
CA ASN A 189 7.03 51.18 -23.42
C ASN A 189 7.92 50.28 -22.54
N LEU A 190 7.63 48.97 -22.48
CA LEU A 190 8.44 47.98 -21.77
C LEU A 190 9.92 47.95 -22.19
N MET A 191 10.26 48.48 -23.37
CA MET A 191 11.65 48.60 -23.83
C MET A 191 12.36 49.87 -23.34
N ALA A 192 11.62 50.82 -22.76
CA ALA A 192 12.16 52.09 -22.29
C ALA A 192 12.22 52.10 -20.75
N GLN A 193 13.44 52.32 -20.25
CA GLN A 193 13.76 52.26 -18.83
C GLN A 193 13.14 53.45 -18.09
N ALA A 194 12.39 53.19 -17.02
CA ALA A 194 11.74 54.23 -16.24
C ALA A 194 12.42 54.53 -14.90
N PHE A 195 13.29 53.62 -14.42
CA PHE A 195 14.15 53.76 -13.23
C PHE A 195 13.46 54.31 -11.99
N PHE A 196 12.67 53.49 -11.28
CA PHE A 196 12.19 53.89 -9.96
C PHE A 196 11.89 52.76 -8.98
N SER A 197 11.85 53.13 -7.70
CA SER A 197 11.66 52.22 -6.56
C SER A 197 10.59 52.72 -5.59
N GLY A 198 9.82 51.80 -5.01
CA GLY A 198 8.97 52.07 -3.84
C GLY A 198 7.58 51.44 -3.90
N LEU A 199 6.55 52.15 -3.40
CA LEU A 199 5.19 51.61 -3.30
C LEU A 199 4.19 52.44 -4.12
N GLY A 200 3.47 51.79 -5.04
CA GLY A 200 2.32 52.38 -5.72
C GLY A 200 2.63 53.48 -6.74
N ASN A 201 3.85 53.56 -7.27
CA ASN A 201 4.23 54.63 -8.20
C ASN A 201 3.67 54.38 -9.60
N THR A 202 3.20 55.43 -10.28
CA THR A 202 2.77 55.39 -11.69
C THR A 202 3.40 56.54 -12.49
N GLY A 203 4.10 56.25 -13.58
CA GLY A 203 4.70 57.29 -14.45
C GLY A 203 6.07 56.91 -15.05
N HIS A 204 6.93 57.90 -15.26
CA HIS A 204 8.32 57.75 -15.73
C HIS A 204 9.25 58.54 -14.80
N GLU A 205 10.34 57.94 -14.32
CA GLU A 205 11.33 58.59 -13.42
C GLU A 205 10.80 59.03 -12.03
N LEU A 206 10.03 58.18 -11.34
CA LEU A 206 9.45 58.51 -10.01
C LEU A 206 9.93 57.65 -8.85
N SER A 207 10.95 58.06 -8.10
CA SER A 207 11.22 57.46 -6.79
C SER A 207 10.12 57.87 -5.78
N GLY A 208 9.43 56.94 -5.11
CA GLY A 208 8.32 57.33 -4.22
C GLY A 208 7.80 56.33 -3.18
N PHE A 209 7.09 56.87 -2.17
CA PHE A 209 6.14 56.15 -1.30
C PHE A 209 4.68 56.38 -1.74
N LEU A 210 4.37 57.45 -2.47
CA LEU A 210 3.15 57.66 -3.27
C LEU A 210 3.39 58.88 -4.17
N ASN A 211 3.80 58.70 -5.43
CA ASN A 211 3.87 59.82 -6.38
C ASN A 211 3.12 59.48 -7.68
N ASP A 212 2.39 60.47 -8.19
CA ASP A 212 1.73 60.47 -9.50
C ASP A 212 2.32 61.65 -10.28
N ALA A 213 3.19 61.38 -11.25
CA ALA A 213 3.57 62.38 -12.25
C ALA A 213 2.99 61.93 -13.58
N MET A 214 1.71 62.27 -13.75
CA MET A 214 1.18 62.45 -15.08
C MET A 214 1.88 63.67 -15.70
N ALA A 215 2.57 63.46 -16.82
CA ALA A 215 2.65 64.47 -17.86
C ALA A 215 1.48 64.22 -18.82
#